data_AF-A0A6N9DJH5-F1
#
_entry.id   AF-A0A6N9DJH5-F1
#
_cell.length_a   1.000
_cell.length_b   1.000
_cell.length_c   1.000
_cell.angle_alpha   90.00
_cell.angle_beta   90.00
_cell.angle_gamma   90.00
#
_symmetry.space_group_name_H-M   'P 1'
#
loop_
_entity.id
_entity.type
_entity.pdbx_description
1 polymer ?
#
loop_
_entity_poly.entity_id
_entity_poly.type
_entity_poly.pdbx_seq_one_letter_code
_entity_poly.pdbx_strand_id
1 'polypeptide(L)'
;MAEHGSKEIERGQIIDMLGVSPQAADHVIRSLRRKGWLERASWGRYLLIPPEMGPDALGESNVLALVSRIAEPYYFGYGTAAMHHGLTTQHRQVIRLVTPVRARNRCVLDTEVRIVNPVPRKFFGFGPVDVLGYTVMMSDREKTAIDCIDRPDLAGGEGEAATVLATACRRIDWHKAASYLERMSSRTLTRRFGWLAERAGAAIPDDVRTQLGNLAQGSGRAYFG
;
A
#
# COMPACT_ATOMS: atom_id res chain seq x y z
N MET A 1 -9.96 -23.84 18.14
CA MET A 1 -10.05 -24.32 16.74
C MET A 1 -9.78 -23.14 15.83
N ALA A 2 -8.50 -22.91 15.52
CA ALA A 2 -8.02 -21.85 14.65
C ALA A 2 -7.40 -22.51 13.41
N GLU A 3 -8.25 -23.10 12.56
CA GLU A 3 -7.81 -23.72 11.31
C GLU A 3 -8.82 -23.36 10.22
N HIS A 4 -8.60 -22.20 9.61
CA HIS A 4 -8.62 -21.97 8.16
C HIS A 4 -8.06 -20.56 7.94
N GLY A 5 -6.85 -20.47 7.37
CA GLY A 5 -6.12 -19.22 7.11
C GLY A 5 -6.77 -18.27 6.08
N SER A 6 -8.08 -18.40 5.87
CA SER A 6 -8.84 -17.53 4.99
C SER A 6 -9.16 -16.24 5.74
N LYS A 7 -8.44 -15.16 5.40
CA LYS A 7 -8.67 -13.81 5.94
C LYS A 7 -10.10 -13.28 5.62
N GLU A 8 -10.78 -13.92 4.66
CA GLU A 8 -12.18 -13.71 4.27
C GLU A 8 -13.00 -15.00 4.36
N ILE A 9 -14.30 -14.87 4.62
CA ILE A 9 -15.29 -15.96 4.58
C ILE A 9 -16.54 -15.54 3.79
N GLU A 10 -17.09 -16.46 3.00
CA GLU A 10 -18.33 -16.23 2.25
C GLU A 10 -19.57 -16.63 3.05
N ARG A 11 -20.71 -15.95 2.82
CA ARG A 11 -21.98 -16.26 3.48
C ARG A 11 -22.38 -17.73 3.32
N GLY A 12 -22.18 -18.31 2.13
CA GLY A 12 -22.45 -19.73 1.87
C GLY A 12 -21.63 -20.63 2.80
N GLN A 13 -20.33 -20.36 2.92
CA GLN A 13 -19.46 -21.11 3.83
C GLN A 13 -19.90 -20.98 5.29
N ILE A 14 -20.37 -19.80 5.73
CA ILE A 14 -20.92 -19.61 7.08
C ILE A 14 -22.17 -20.48 7.29
N ILE A 15 -23.06 -20.53 6.30
CA ILE A 15 -24.26 -21.38 6.35
C ILE A 15 -23.87 -22.85 6.49
N ASP A 16 -22.93 -23.30 5.64
CA ASP A 16 -22.48 -24.69 5.62
C ASP A 16 -21.75 -25.07 6.92
N MET A 17 -20.88 -24.19 7.43
CA MET A 17 -20.14 -24.41 8.68
C MET A 17 -21.05 -24.47 9.92
N LEU A 18 -22.10 -23.65 9.94
CA LEU A 18 -23.04 -23.63 11.07
C LEU A 18 -24.10 -24.74 10.96
N GLY A 19 -24.36 -25.27 9.76
CA GLY A 19 -25.40 -26.27 9.53
C GLY A 19 -26.82 -25.75 9.83
N VAL A 20 -27.04 -24.43 9.71
CA VAL A 20 -28.31 -23.77 10.05
C VAL A 20 -29.00 -23.21 8.82
N SER A 21 -30.27 -22.81 8.97
CA SER A 21 -30.99 -22.13 7.89
C SER A 21 -30.31 -20.81 7.49
N PRO A 22 -30.47 -20.35 6.23
CA PRO A 22 -29.91 -19.08 5.78
C PRO A 22 -30.29 -17.89 6.68
N GLN A 23 -31.51 -17.88 7.22
CA GLN A 23 -31.99 -16.83 8.13
C GLN A 23 -31.29 -16.87 9.49
N ALA A 24 -31.05 -18.07 10.04
CA ALA A 24 -30.30 -18.23 11.29
C ALA A 24 -28.83 -17.83 11.11
N ALA A 25 -28.21 -18.20 9.99
CA ALA A 25 -26.85 -17.78 9.66
C ALA A 25 -26.76 -16.25 9.53
N ASP A 26 -27.73 -15.59 8.89
CA ASP A 26 -27.78 -14.12 8.81
C ASP A 26 -27.89 -13.45 10.19
N HIS A 27 -28.60 -14.06 11.13
CA HIS A 27 -28.67 -13.60 12.51
C HIS A 27 -27.29 -13.69 13.19
N VAL A 28 -26.59 -14.82 13.01
CA VAL A 28 -25.23 -15.02 13.53
C VAL A 28 -24.25 -14.02 12.92
N ILE A 29 -24.26 -13.85 11.60
CA ILE A 29 -23.44 -12.87 10.89
C ILE A 29 -23.69 -11.46 11.44
N ARG A 30 -24.96 -11.05 11.56
CA ARG A 30 -25.31 -9.74 12.11
C ARG A 30 -24.81 -9.57 13.55
N SER A 31 -24.93 -10.62 14.38
CA SER A 31 -24.44 -10.62 15.76
C SER A 31 -22.91 -10.48 15.83
N LEU A 32 -22.18 -11.26 15.03
CA LEU A 32 -20.72 -11.20 14.95
C LEU A 32 -20.22 -9.85 14.43
N ARG A 33 -20.88 -9.28 13.42
CA ARG A 33 -20.57 -7.92 12.95
C ARG A 33 -20.78 -6.86 14.03
N ARG A 34 -21.93 -6.92 14.73
CA ARG A 34 -22.23 -5.99 15.83
C ARG A 34 -21.22 -6.10 16.98
N LYS A 35 -20.69 -7.30 17.21
CA LYS A 35 -19.66 -7.60 18.22
C LYS A 35 -18.23 -7.36 17.72
N GLY A 36 -18.01 -6.87 16.51
CA GLY A 36 -16.66 -6.59 15.99
C GLY A 36 -15.85 -7.84 15.61
N TRP A 37 -16.49 -8.98 15.37
CA TRP A 37 -15.82 -10.23 14.97
C TRP A 37 -15.81 -10.48 13.45
N LEU A 38 -16.63 -9.73 12.71
CA LEU A 38 -16.70 -9.76 11.25
C LEU A 38 -16.83 -8.33 10.72
N GLU A 39 -16.14 -8.01 9.64
CA GLU A 39 -16.46 -6.82 8.84
C GLU A 39 -16.88 -7.21 7.42
N ARG A 40 -17.80 -6.47 6.82
CA ARG A 40 -18.23 -6.71 5.45
C ARG A 40 -17.09 -6.31 4.50
N ALA A 41 -16.62 -7.28 3.70
CA ALA A 41 -15.64 -7.04 2.64
C ALA A 41 -16.34 -6.64 1.33
N SER A 42 -17.44 -7.34 1.01
CA SER A 42 -18.31 -7.06 -0.13
C SER A 42 -19.69 -7.69 0.11
N TRP A 43 -20.58 -7.63 -0.88
CA TRP A 43 -21.82 -8.40 -0.79
C TRP A 43 -21.51 -9.89 -0.64
N GLY A 44 -22.07 -10.52 0.40
CA GLY A 44 -21.86 -11.94 0.71
C GLY A 44 -20.47 -12.35 1.21
N ARG A 45 -19.50 -11.44 1.37
CA ARG A 45 -18.14 -11.76 1.85
C ARG A 45 -17.76 -10.92 3.08
N TYR A 46 -17.09 -11.54 4.03
CA TYR A 46 -16.73 -10.93 5.31
C TYR A 46 -15.27 -11.13 5.64
N LEU A 47 -14.59 -10.10 6.14
CA LEU A 47 -13.27 -10.19 6.77
C LEU A 47 -13.46 -10.78 8.16
N LEU A 48 -12.72 -11.85 8.46
CA LEU A 48 -12.66 -12.41 9.82
C LEU A 48 -11.81 -11.48 10.69
N ILE A 49 -12.23 -11.18 11.92
CA ILE A 49 -11.42 -10.40 12.87
C ILE A 49 -10.82 -11.36 13.91
N PRO A 50 -9.49 -11.46 14.01
CA PRO A 50 -8.85 -12.37 14.95
C PRO A 50 -9.13 -12.01 16.42
N PRO A 51 -9.29 -12.99 17.31
CA PRO A 51 -9.43 -12.80 18.76
C PRO A 51 -8.35 -11.92 19.39
N GLU A 52 -7.11 -12.02 18.90
CA GLU A 52 -5.96 -11.30 19.44
C GLU A 52 -6.05 -9.79 19.21
N MET A 53 -6.82 -9.37 18.21
CA MET A 53 -7.08 -7.96 17.94
C MET A 53 -8.12 -7.44 18.95
N GLY A 54 -9.15 -8.24 19.25
CA GLY A 54 -10.27 -7.88 20.11
C GLY A 54 -11.47 -7.27 19.33
N PRO A 55 -12.64 -7.11 19.96
CA PRO A 55 -13.84 -6.56 19.32
C PRO A 55 -13.80 -5.05 19.10
N ASP A 56 -13.07 -4.30 19.95
CA ASP A 56 -12.87 -2.83 19.87
C ASP A 56 -11.72 -2.44 18.92
N ALA A 57 -11.04 -3.44 18.38
CA ALA A 57 -9.81 -3.35 17.63
C ALA A 57 -9.92 -2.66 16.28
N LEU A 58 -11.11 -2.76 15.68
CA LEU A 58 -11.34 -2.55 14.26
C LEU A 58 -12.64 -1.78 14.03
N GLY A 59 -12.88 -0.77 14.88
CA GLY A 59 -13.80 0.31 14.55
C GLY A 59 -13.18 1.26 13.50
N GLU A 60 -13.77 2.44 13.34
CA GLU A 60 -13.20 3.54 12.55
C GLU A 60 -11.74 3.86 12.92
N SER A 61 -11.34 3.52 14.15
CA SER A 61 -10.02 3.78 14.72
C SER A 61 -8.87 3.09 14.00
N ASN A 62 -9.05 1.97 13.29
CA ASN A 62 -7.94 1.36 12.55
C ASN A 62 -8.30 0.60 11.26
N VAL A 63 -8.81 1.33 10.27
CA VAL A 63 -9.11 0.82 8.94
C VAL A 63 -7.91 0.15 8.24
N LEU A 64 -6.66 0.57 8.50
CA LEU A 64 -5.47 -0.05 7.88
C LEU A 64 -5.28 -1.51 8.34
N ALA A 65 -5.59 -1.81 9.59
CA ALA A 65 -5.57 -3.17 10.11
C ALA A 65 -6.66 -4.07 9.49
N LEU A 66 -7.81 -3.51 9.08
CA LEU A 66 -8.80 -4.26 8.30
C LEU A 66 -8.34 -4.48 6.85
N VAL A 67 -7.82 -3.42 6.22
CA VAL A 67 -7.42 -3.46 4.80
C VAL A 67 -6.22 -4.39 4.56
N SER A 68 -5.31 -4.51 5.53
CA SER A 68 -4.20 -5.48 5.48
C SER A 68 -4.64 -6.92 5.29
N ARG A 69 -5.91 -7.22 5.60
CA ARG A 69 -6.46 -8.57 5.50
C ARG A 69 -6.92 -8.94 4.09
N ILE A 70 -7.03 -7.97 3.19
CA ILE A 70 -7.54 -8.19 1.83
C ILE A 70 -6.59 -9.05 1.00
N ALA A 71 -5.28 -8.96 1.23
CA ALA A 71 -4.28 -9.68 0.44
C ALA A 71 -3.04 -10.08 1.26
N GLU A 72 -2.28 -11.04 0.75
CA GLU A 72 -0.94 -11.42 1.21
C GLU A 72 -0.16 -11.97 0.00
N PRO A 73 1.07 -11.49 -0.29
CA PRO A 73 1.76 -10.37 0.35
C PRO A 73 1.16 -9.01 -0.05
N TYR A 74 1.37 -7.99 0.78
CA TYR A 74 0.92 -6.62 0.50
C TYR A 74 1.85 -5.57 1.13
N TYR A 75 1.68 -4.30 0.73
CA TYR A 75 2.06 -3.14 1.55
C TYR A 75 1.14 -1.95 1.26
N PHE A 76 1.03 -1.02 2.22
CA PHE A 76 0.43 0.28 2.00
C PHE A 76 1.43 1.22 1.34
N GLY A 77 1.04 1.83 0.21
CA GLY A 77 1.92 2.65 -0.61
C GLY A 77 1.31 3.99 -1.03
N TYR A 78 2.06 4.73 -1.86
CA TYR A 78 1.63 6.01 -2.43
C TYR A 78 1.11 7.00 -1.36
N GLY A 79 -0.03 7.66 -1.59
CA GLY A 79 -0.63 8.62 -0.66
C GLY A 79 -0.85 8.07 0.76
N THR A 80 -1.16 6.78 0.93
CA THR A 80 -1.34 6.17 2.25
C THR A 80 -0.03 6.17 3.04
N ALA A 81 1.06 5.71 2.43
CA ALA A 81 2.38 5.73 3.06
C ALA A 81 2.93 7.16 3.18
N ALA A 82 2.67 8.03 2.21
CA ALA A 82 3.09 9.43 2.25
C ALA A 82 2.47 10.15 3.45
N MET A 83 1.19 9.91 3.75
CA MET A 83 0.52 10.45 4.93
C MET A 83 1.16 9.90 6.23
N HIS A 84 1.37 8.59 6.32
CA HIS A 84 2.03 7.98 7.47
C HIS A 84 3.43 8.57 7.73
N HIS A 85 4.22 8.78 6.69
CA HIS A 85 5.57 9.35 6.81
C HIS A 85 5.58 10.87 7.04
N GLY A 86 4.42 11.55 7.01
CA GLY A 86 4.33 13.01 7.09
C GLY A 86 4.94 13.71 5.88
N LEU A 87 4.82 13.12 4.69
CA LEU A 87 5.31 13.68 3.43
C LEU A 87 4.25 14.51 2.68
N THR A 88 3.00 14.43 3.13
CA THR A 88 1.87 15.20 2.59
C THR A 88 0.99 15.70 3.73
N THR A 89 0.36 16.85 3.51
CA THR A 89 -0.72 17.38 4.36
C THR A 89 -2.10 17.08 3.80
N GLN A 90 -2.20 16.53 2.58
CA GLN A 90 -3.48 16.17 1.98
C GLN A 90 -4.10 14.97 2.69
N HIS A 91 -5.21 15.20 3.37
CA HIS A 91 -6.03 14.11 3.88
C HIS A 91 -6.91 13.57 2.75
N ARG A 92 -6.52 12.42 2.17
CA ARG A 92 -7.34 11.69 1.20
C ARG A 92 -7.87 10.40 1.81
N GLN A 93 -9.19 10.21 1.77
CA GLN A 93 -9.88 9.00 2.24
C GLN A 93 -9.78 7.83 1.23
N VAL A 94 -8.61 7.65 0.58
CA VAL A 94 -8.37 6.53 -0.34
C VAL A 94 -7.13 5.78 0.09
N ILE A 95 -7.33 4.54 0.56
CA ILE A 95 -6.25 3.64 0.94
C ILE A 95 -5.73 2.91 -0.29
N ARG A 96 -4.41 2.93 -0.48
CA ARG A 96 -3.73 2.25 -1.58
C ARG A 96 -3.00 1.02 -1.06
N LEU A 97 -3.58 -0.13 -1.38
CA LEU A 97 -3.04 -1.44 -1.04
C LEU A 97 -2.31 -2.01 -2.26
N VAL A 98 -0.99 -2.10 -2.16
CA VAL A 98 -0.14 -2.65 -3.22
C VAL A 98 0.04 -4.14 -2.99
N THR A 99 -0.28 -4.96 -3.98
CA THR A 99 -0.14 -6.42 -3.89
C THR A 99 0.03 -7.06 -5.27
N PRO A 100 0.84 -8.12 -5.43
CA PRO A 100 0.88 -8.90 -6.67
C PRO A 100 -0.39 -9.74 -6.88
N VAL A 101 -1.19 -9.95 -5.83
CA VAL A 101 -2.43 -10.74 -5.90
C VAL A 101 -3.52 -9.94 -6.60
N ARG A 102 -4.25 -10.58 -7.52
CA ARG A 102 -5.42 -9.96 -8.16
C ARG A 102 -6.57 -9.86 -7.17
N ALA A 103 -6.89 -8.63 -6.78
CA ALA A 103 -8.04 -8.31 -5.94
C ALA A 103 -8.83 -7.14 -6.54
N ARG A 104 -10.12 -7.06 -6.22
CA ARG A 104 -10.99 -5.97 -6.66
C ARG A 104 -10.93 -4.80 -5.67
N ASN A 105 -10.99 -3.58 -6.22
CA ASN A 105 -11.28 -2.38 -5.46
C ASN A 105 -12.60 -2.55 -4.71
N ARG A 106 -12.69 -1.99 -3.51
CA ARG A 106 -13.85 -2.11 -2.63
C ARG A 106 -13.83 -1.02 -1.57
N CYS A 107 -14.93 -0.84 -0.85
CA CYS A 107 -14.94 -0.06 0.38
C CYS A 107 -14.79 -1.01 1.57
N VAL A 108 -14.02 -0.58 2.56
CA VAL A 108 -13.98 -1.20 3.89
C VAL A 108 -14.42 -0.13 4.87
N LEU A 109 -15.51 -0.39 5.60
CA LEU A 109 -16.29 0.66 6.26
C LEU A 109 -16.66 1.74 5.21
N ASP A 110 -16.44 3.02 5.51
CA ASP A 110 -16.66 4.14 4.58
C ASP A 110 -15.38 4.60 3.87
N THR A 111 -14.32 3.79 3.89
CA THR A 111 -13.05 4.13 3.24
C THR A 111 -12.88 3.39 1.91
N GLU A 112 -12.60 4.15 0.85
CA GLU A 112 -12.28 3.58 -0.46
C GLU A 112 -10.92 2.89 -0.41
N VAL A 113 -10.88 1.62 -0.84
CA VAL A 113 -9.66 0.84 -1.00
C VAL A 113 -9.39 0.58 -2.47
N ARG A 114 -8.25 1.09 -2.95
CA ARG A 114 -7.74 0.83 -4.29
C ARG A 114 -6.61 -0.19 -4.26
N ILE A 115 -6.82 -1.28 -4.97
CA ILE A 115 -5.82 -2.32 -5.19
C ILE A 115 -4.89 -1.85 -6.31
N VAL A 116 -3.60 -1.84 -6.02
CA VAL A 116 -2.55 -1.54 -7.00
C VAL A 116 -1.75 -2.81 -7.26
N ASN A 117 -1.79 -3.31 -8.48
CA ASN A 117 -0.97 -4.46 -8.88
C ASN A 117 0.35 -3.96 -9.52
N PRO A 118 1.50 -4.10 -8.84
CA PRO A 118 2.78 -3.73 -9.42
C PRO A 118 3.31 -4.86 -10.31
N VAL A 119 4.20 -4.50 -11.23
CA VAL A 119 5.08 -5.49 -11.85
C VAL A 119 6.08 -6.02 -10.81
N PRO A 120 6.58 -7.27 -10.92
CA PRO A 120 7.40 -7.90 -9.86
C PRO A 120 8.60 -7.06 -9.42
N ARG A 121 9.32 -6.45 -10.37
CA ARG A 121 10.47 -5.57 -10.09
C ARG A 121 10.15 -4.31 -9.29
N LYS A 122 8.87 -3.95 -9.11
CA LYS A 122 8.39 -2.78 -8.35
C LYS A 122 7.76 -3.15 -6.99
N PHE A 123 7.70 -4.44 -6.64
CA PHE A 123 7.16 -4.90 -5.35
C PHE A 123 8.29 -5.17 -4.35
N PHE A 124 8.77 -4.11 -3.69
CA PHE A 124 9.85 -4.15 -2.69
C PHE A 124 9.86 -2.84 -1.89
N GLY A 125 10.80 -2.67 -0.95
CA GLY A 125 11.01 -1.40 -0.24
C GLY A 125 9.91 -1.12 0.77
N PHE A 126 9.46 -2.15 1.47
CA PHE A 126 8.42 -2.09 2.49
C PHE A 126 8.79 -2.95 3.69
N GLY A 127 8.25 -2.62 4.86
CA GLY A 127 8.51 -3.30 6.12
C GLY A 127 7.34 -3.17 7.10
N PRO A 128 7.38 -3.91 8.23
CA PRO A 128 6.36 -3.84 9.26
C PRO A 128 6.43 -2.49 9.99
N VAL A 129 5.27 -1.90 10.27
CA VAL A 129 5.12 -0.67 11.03
C VAL A 129 3.93 -0.81 11.99
N ASP A 130 4.10 -0.32 13.22
CA ASP A 130 3.00 -0.20 14.18
C ASP A 130 2.11 0.99 13.81
N VAL A 131 0.83 0.70 13.60
CA VAL A 131 -0.22 1.71 13.43
C VAL A 131 -1.27 1.43 14.48
N LEU A 132 -1.28 2.27 15.53
CA LEU A 132 -2.25 2.22 16.63
C LEU A 132 -2.29 0.85 17.33
N GLY A 133 -1.12 0.22 17.55
CA GLY A 133 -1.00 -1.10 18.17
C GLY A 133 -1.12 -2.28 17.21
N TYR A 134 -1.14 -2.02 15.88
CA TYR A 134 -1.27 -3.05 14.86
C TYR A 134 -0.14 -3.00 13.86
N THR A 135 0.53 -4.13 13.68
CA THR A 135 1.59 -4.28 12.69
C THR A 135 0.99 -4.42 11.29
N VAL A 136 1.30 -3.46 10.41
CA VAL A 136 0.95 -3.49 8.99
C VAL A 136 2.19 -3.33 8.12
N MET A 137 2.13 -3.81 6.87
CA MET A 137 3.23 -3.63 5.92
C MET A 137 3.10 -2.28 5.22
N MET A 138 4.18 -1.49 5.19
CA MET A 138 4.18 -0.15 4.60
C MET A 138 5.45 0.12 3.80
N SER A 139 5.34 0.80 2.65
CA SER A 139 6.53 1.25 1.93
C SER A 139 7.34 2.23 2.76
N ASP A 140 8.68 2.14 2.67
CA ASP A 140 9.57 3.13 3.29
C ASP A 140 9.51 4.48 2.56
N ARG A 141 10.24 5.48 3.07
CA ARG A 141 10.19 6.84 2.54
C ARG A 141 10.74 6.92 1.12
N GLU A 142 11.84 6.23 0.85
CA GLU A 142 12.47 6.18 -0.47
C GLU A 142 11.50 5.60 -1.51
N LYS A 143 10.94 4.42 -1.21
CA LYS A 143 10.00 3.74 -2.09
C LYS A 143 8.72 4.54 -2.28
N THR A 144 8.18 5.13 -1.22
CA THR A 144 6.98 5.97 -1.27
C THR A 144 7.19 7.16 -2.19
N ALA A 145 8.30 7.90 -2.04
CA ALA A 145 8.60 9.05 -2.89
C ALA A 145 8.76 8.64 -4.37
N ILE A 146 9.52 7.57 -4.63
CA ILE A 146 9.75 7.07 -6.00
C ILE A 146 8.44 6.59 -6.64
N ASP A 147 7.61 5.84 -5.92
CA ASP A 147 6.32 5.35 -6.42
C ASP A 147 5.36 6.50 -6.75
N CYS A 148 5.33 7.54 -5.91
CA CYS A 148 4.52 8.73 -6.19
C CYS A 148 4.96 9.44 -7.48
N ILE A 149 6.26 9.48 -7.79
CA ILE A 149 6.77 10.05 -9.06
C ILE A 149 6.50 9.13 -10.26
N ASP A 150 6.58 7.80 -10.08
CA ASP A 150 6.31 6.81 -11.12
C ASP A 150 4.83 6.77 -11.52
N ARG A 151 3.93 6.93 -10.54
CA ARG A 151 2.47 6.92 -10.72
C ARG A 151 1.82 8.07 -9.95
N PRO A 152 1.92 9.31 -10.47
CA PRO A 152 1.38 10.50 -9.81
C PRO A 152 -0.15 10.46 -9.69
N ASP A 153 -0.85 9.77 -10.59
CA ASP A 153 -2.29 9.49 -10.48
C ASP A 153 -2.66 8.74 -9.19
N LEU A 154 -1.71 7.96 -8.66
CA LEU A 154 -1.82 7.27 -7.38
C LEU A 154 -1.28 8.12 -6.20
N ALA A 155 -0.59 9.22 -6.44
CA ALA A 155 -0.17 10.16 -5.39
C ALA A 155 -1.21 11.26 -5.14
N GLY A 156 -2.09 11.53 -6.10
CA GLY A 156 -3.03 12.65 -6.05
C GLY A 156 -2.85 13.68 -7.17
N GLY A 157 -2.02 13.36 -8.16
CA GLY A 157 -1.66 14.21 -9.29
C GLY A 157 -0.19 14.61 -9.24
N GLU A 158 0.26 15.30 -10.29
CA GLU A 158 1.66 15.66 -10.49
C GLU A 158 2.20 16.61 -9.42
N GLY A 159 1.41 17.62 -9.04
CA GLY A 159 1.79 18.57 -8.00
C GLY A 159 1.94 17.93 -6.63
N GLU A 160 1.07 16.97 -6.31
CA GLU A 160 1.12 16.24 -5.04
C GLU A 160 2.34 15.30 -5.01
N ALA A 161 2.60 14.58 -6.09
CA ALA A 161 3.79 13.75 -6.23
C ALA A 161 5.09 14.56 -6.06
N ALA A 162 5.16 15.74 -6.67
CA ALA A 162 6.30 16.64 -6.51
C ALA A 162 6.44 17.16 -5.07
N THR A 163 5.34 17.46 -4.39
CA THR A 163 5.32 17.90 -2.97
C THR A 163 5.81 16.80 -2.04
N VAL A 164 5.35 15.56 -2.26
CA VAL A 164 5.81 14.38 -1.52
C VAL A 164 7.31 14.21 -1.71
N LEU A 165 7.82 14.28 -2.94
CA LEU A 165 9.25 14.16 -3.21
C LEU A 165 10.05 15.28 -2.53
N ALA A 166 9.64 16.55 -2.71
CA ALA A 166 10.33 17.70 -2.11
C ALA A 166 10.42 17.59 -0.58
N THR A 167 9.35 17.11 0.06
CA THR A 167 9.35 16.86 1.50
C THR A 167 10.27 15.69 1.88
N ALA A 168 10.25 14.62 1.07
CA ALA A 168 11.07 13.43 1.28
C ALA A 168 12.57 13.69 1.11
N CYS A 169 12.99 14.56 0.17
CA CYS A 169 14.39 14.85 -0.13
C CYS A 169 15.25 15.24 1.10
N ARG A 170 14.64 15.74 2.17
CA ARG A 170 15.31 16.11 3.43
C ARG A 170 15.50 14.94 4.41
N ARG A 171 14.89 13.79 4.13
CA ARG A 171 14.69 12.68 5.08
C ARG A 171 14.98 11.30 4.50
N ILE A 172 15.30 11.21 3.21
CA ILE A 172 15.59 9.95 2.53
C ILE A 172 17.08 9.65 2.51
N ASP A 173 17.40 8.37 2.45
CA ASP A 173 18.73 7.88 2.06
C ASP A 173 18.86 7.90 0.53
N TRP A 174 19.78 8.74 0.03
CA TRP A 174 20.02 8.93 -1.40
C TRP A 174 20.61 7.70 -2.08
N HIS A 175 21.52 6.96 -1.43
CA HIS A 175 22.10 5.74 -2.01
C HIS A 175 21.03 4.66 -2.12
N LYS A 176 20.19 4.53 -1.09
CA LYS A 176 19.05 3.61 -1.11
C LYS A 176 18.05 4.00 -2.20
N ALA A 177 17.70 5.28 -2.35
CA ALA A 177 16.83 5.75 -3.42
C ALA A 177 17.40 5.44 -4.82
N ALA A 178 18.71 5.63 -5.03
CA ALA A 178 19.37 5.29 -6.28
C ALA A 178 19.32 3.78 -6.57
N SER A 179 19.56 2.93 -5.57
CA SER A 179 19.44 1.47 -5.68
C SER A 179 18.01 1.04 -6.07
N TYR A 180 17.01 1.77 -5.57
CA TYR A 180 15.60 1.49 -5.86
C TYR A 180 15.25 1.87 -7.30
N LEU A 181 15.73 3.02 -7.77
CA LEU A 181 15.56 3.46 -9.17
C LEU A 181 16.24 2.50 -10.16
N GLU A 182 17.44 2.02 -9.81
CA GLU A 182 18.15 1.00 -10.57
C GLU A 182 17.34 -0.30 -10.69
N ARG A 183 16.85 -0.83 -9.55
CA ARG A 183 15.99 -2.01 -9.50
C ARG A 183 14.69 -1.83 -10.28
N MET A 184 14.12 -0.63 -10.26
CA MET A 184 12.91 -0.29 -11.04
C MET A 184 13.19 -0.05 -12.52
N SER A 185 14.46 -0.05 -12.95
CA SER A 185 14.98 0.00 -14.32
C SER A 185 14.10 0.82 -15.28
N SER A 186 13.89 2.09 -14.96
CA SER A 186 13.02 2.99 -15.72
C SER A 186 13.73 4.32 -15.93
N ARG A 187 14.31 4.52 -17.12
CA ARG A 187 15.04 5.75 -17.48
C ARG A 187 14.18 7.00 -17.31
N THR A 188 12.92 6.93 -17.73
CA THR A 188 11.98 8.05 -17.61
C THR A 188 11.71 8.41 -16.14
N LEU A 189 11.51 7.40 -15.29
CA LEU A 189 11.34 7.61 -13.85
C LEU A 189 12.59 8.23 -13.23
N THR A 190 13.78 7.68 -13.52
CA THR A 190 15.05 8.20 -13.00
C THR A 190 15.27 9.66 -13.40
N ARG A 191 15.06 9.99 -14.68
CA ARG A 191 15.15 11.37 -15.18
C ARG A 191 14.19 12.30 -14.46
N ARG A 192 12.94 11.88 -14.33
CA ARG A 192 11.89 12.67 -13.68
C ARG A 192 12.20 12.91 -12.19
N PHE A 193 12.62 11.86 -11.49
CA PHE A 193 12.99 11.92 -10.08
C PHE A 193 14.17 12.86 -9.86
N GLY A 194 15.26 12.69 -10.63
CA GLY A 194 16.44 13.55 -10.53
C GLY A 194 16.11 15.03 -10.80
N TRP A 195 15.39 15.31 -11.89
CA TRP A 195 15.01 16.68 -12.25
C TRP A 195 14.12 17.34 -11.17
N LEU A 196 13.12 16.62 -10.65
CA LEU A 196 12.26 17.16 -9.59
C LEU A 196 13.01 17.35 -8.27
N ALA A 197 13.92 16.44 -7.92
CA ALA A 197 14.76 16.57 -6.73
C ALA A 197 15.67 17.80 -6.81
N GLU A 198 16.32 18.03 -7.95
CA GLU A 198 17.12 19.25 -8.18
C GLU A 198 16.26 20.51 -8.07
N ARG A 199 15.07 20.51 -8.68
CA ARG A 199 14.14 21.65 -8.59
C ARG A 199 13.63 21.89 -7.16
N ALA A 200 13.57 20.85 -6.34
CA ALA A 200 13.25 20.95 -4.92
C ALA A 200 14.43 21.43 -4.05
N GLY A 201 15.60 21.70 -4.64
CA GLY A 201 16.80 22.11 -3.91
C GLY A 201 17.44 20.98 -3.10
N ALA A 202 17.25 19.72 -3.53
CA ALA A 202 17.82 18.57 -2.85
C ALA A 202 19.36 18.59 -2.87
N ALA A 203 19.97 18.40 -1.70
CA ALA A 203 21.40 18.15 -1.56
C ALA A 203 21.74 16.69 -1.90
N ILE A 204 21.71 16.35 -3.19
CA ILE A 204 22.05 15.01 -3.69
C ILE A 204 23.58 14.85 -3.69
N PRO A 205 24.14 13.81 -3.04
CA PRO A 205 25.57 13.50 -3.12
C PRO A 205 26.06 13.33 -4.57
N ASP A 206 27.30 13.76 -4.85
CA ASP A 206 27.83 13.79 -6.22
C ASP A 206 27.97 12.39 -6.86
N ASP A 207 28.32 11.39 -6.06
CA ASP A 207 28.39 10.00 -6.49
C ASP A 207 27.00 9.46 -6.85
N VAL A 208 25.98 9.78 -6.04
CA VAL A 208 24.58 9.45 -6.33
C VAL A 208 24.11 10.18 -7.59
N ARG A 209 24.43 11.47 -7.76
CA ARG A 209 24.09 12.24 -8.97
C ARG A 209 24.68 11.58 -10.22
N THR A 210 25.94 11.13 -10.13
CA THR A 210 26.62 10.41 -11.21
C THR A 210 25.91 9.09 -11.51
N GLN A 211 25.55 8.31 -10.48
CA GLN A 211 24.80 7.06 -10.64
C GLN A 211 23.45 7.30 -11.31
N LEU A 212 22.67 8.29 -10.87
CA LEU A 212 21.38 8.65 -11.47
C LEU A 212 21.54 9.08 -12.94
N GLY A 213 22.61 9.82 -13.26
CA GLY A 213 22.97 10.19 -14.63
C GLY A 213 23.21 8.96 -15.52
N ASN A 214 23.98 7.99 -15.04
CA ASN A 214 24.26 6.74 -15.76
C ASN A 214 22.97 5.93 -15.99
N LEU A 215 22.15 5.79 -14.96
CA LEU A 215 20.84 5.12 -15.03
C LEU A 215 19.88 5.82 -16.00
N ALA A 216 19.95 7.14 -16.11
CA ALA A 216 19.11 7.94 -17.01
C ALA A 216 19.53 7.84 -18.49
N GLN A 217 20.82 7.69 -18.78
CA GLN A 217 21.35 7.57 -20.14
C GLN A 217 21.21 6.13 -20.69
N GLY A 218 21.41 5.13 -19.83
CA GLY A 218 21.38 3.71 -20.16
C GLY A 218 22.69 3.21 -20.78
N SER A 219 23.12 1.99 -20.43
CA SER A 219 24.22 1.30 -21.10
C SER A 219 23.83 1.00 -22.55
N GLY A 220 24.31 1.83 -23.48
CA GLY A 220 24.14 1.60 -24.91
C GLY A 220 24.89 0.35 -25.35
N ARG A 221 24.22 -0.81 -25.35
CA ARG A 221 24.46 -1.81 -26.40
C ARG A 221 23.44 -1.56 -27.48
N ALA A 222 23.84 -0.74 -28.45
CA ALA A 222 23.23 -0.75 -29.76
C ALA A 222 23.37 -2.19 -30.30
N TYR A 223 22.28 -2.93 -30.34
CA TYR A 223 22.17 -4.08 -31.21
C TYR A 223 22.07 -3.53 -32.63
N PHE A 224 23.22 -3.30 -33.26
CA PHE A 224 23.33 -3.43 -34.70
C PHE A 224 23.52 -4.92 -34.98
N GLY A 225 22.43 -5.55 -35.42
CA GLY A 225 22.38 -6.87 -36.03
C GLY A 225 21.37 -6.79 -37.17
#